data_AF-A0A285CXU3-F1
#
_entry.id   AF-A0A285CXU3-F1
#
_cell.length_a   1.000
_cell.length_b   1.000
_cell.length_c   1.000
_cell.angle_alpha   90.00
_cell.angle_beta   90.00
_cell.angle_gamma   90.00
#
_symmetry.space_group_name_H-M   'P 1'
#
loop_
_entity.id
_entity.type
_entity.pdbx_description
1 polymer ?
#
loop_
_entity_poly.entity_id
_entity_poly.type
_entity_poly.pdbx_seq_one_letter_code
_entity_poly.pdbx_strand_id
1 'polypeptide(L)'
;MKNQMKILKGKVEDYQRFAYVLLAVSGFLYFGAVIPTIEKTEFGHVLLMAGTIFFITAATACLFYARHCKRCLHEIEEDQNV
;
A
#
# COMPACT_ATOMS: atom_id res chain seq x y z
N MET A 1 22.64 -16.41 -9.62
CA MET A 1 22.14 -15.02 -9.71
C MET A 1 20.70 -14.92 -10.25
N LYS A 2 20.32 -15.63 -11.33
CA LYS A 2 18.94 -15.59 -11.90
C LYS A 2 17.79 -15.94 -10.93
N ASN A 3 18.00 -16.85 -9.96
CA ASN A 3 16.97 -17.21 -8.98
C ASN A 3 16.67 -16.10 -7.96
N GLN A 4 17.67 -15.31 -7.57
CA GLN A 4 17.49 -14.20 -6.62
C GLN A 4 16.60 -13.10 -7.23
N MET A 5 16.77 -12.84 -8.53
CA MET A 5 15.98 -11.87 -9.28
C MET A 5 14.49 -12.27 -9.38
N LYS A 6 14.20 -13.55 -9.62
CA LYS A 6 12.82 -14.08 -9.63
C LYS A 6 12.15 -13.96 -8.26
N ILE A 7 12.88 -14.25 -7.18
CA ILE A 7 12.37 -14.13 -5.80
C ILE A 7 12.08 -12.65 -5.49
N LEU A 8 12.97 -11.73 -5.87
CA LEU A 8 12.75 -10.29 -5.70
C LEU A 8 11.52 -9.80 -6.50
N LYS A 9 11.39 -10.20 -7.78
CA LYS A 9 10.21 -9.86 -8.60
C LYS A 9 8.91 -10.32 -7.95
N GLY A 10 8.86 -11.58 -7.49
CA GLY A 10 7.68 -12.11 -6.79
C GLY A 10 7.37 -11.31 -5.52
N LYS A 11 8.39 -10.97 -4.74
CA LYS A 11 8.22 -10.20 -3.50
C LYS A 11 7.69 -8.79 -3.75
N VAL A 12 8.10 -8.14 -4.84
CA VAL A 12 7.58 -6.81 -5.23
C VAL A 12 6.10 -6.90 -5.65
N GLU A 13 5.71 -7.94 -6.36
CA GLU A 13 4.32 -8.17 -6.74
C GLU A 13 3.42 -8.37 -5.52
N ASP A 14 3.90 -9.10 -4.50
CA ASP A 14 3.22 -9.26 -3.22
C ASP A 14 3.04 -7.93 -2.48
N TYR A 15 4.08 -7.08 -2.42
CA TYR A 15 3.97 -5.73 -1.83
C TYR A 15 2.96 -4.86 -2.58
N GLN A 16 2.88 -5.01 -3.90
CA GLN A 16 1.92 -4.27 -4.72
C GLN A 16 0.49 -4.73 -4.42
N ARG A 17 0.24 -6.04 -4.30
CA ARG A 17 -1.05 -6.60 -3.88
C ARG A 17 -1.45 -6.15 -2.48
N PHE A 18 -0.53 -6.19 -1.52
CA PHE A 18 -0.78 -5.70 -0.16
C PHE A 18 -1.21 -4.24 -0.16
N ALA A 19 -0.55 -3.40 -0.97
CA ALA A 19 -0.90 -2.00 -1.05
C ALA A 19 -2.32 -1.75 -1.61
N TYR A 20 -2.76 -2.53 -2.60
CA TYR A 20 -4.15 -2.47 -3.08
C TYR A 20 -5.16 -2.89 -2.01
N VAL A 21 -4.84 -3.93 -1.21
CA VAL A 21 -5.69 -4.36 -0.09
C VAL A 21 -5.78 -3.26 0.97
N LEU A 22 -4.66 -2.63 1.36
CA LEU A 22 -4.67 -1.50 2.30
C LEU A 22 -5.49 -0.32 1.77
N LEU A 23 -5.42 -0.05 0.46
CA LEU A 23 -6.21 1.01 -0.19
C LEU A 23 -7.71 0.71 -0.13
N ALA A 24 -8.11 -0.54 -0.39
CA ALA A 24 -9.50 -0.98 -0.28
C ALA A 24 -10.01 -0.89 1.16
N VAL A 25 -9.22 -1.37 2.14
CA VAL A 25 -9.54 -1.27 3.57
C VAL A 25 -9.71 0.18 4.01
N SER A 26 -8.84 1.08 3.52
CA SER A 26 -8.98 2.52 3.77
C SER A 26 -10.28 3.10 3.20
N GLY A 27 -10.72 2.65 2.02
CA GLY A 27 -12.01 3.07 1.45
C GLY A 27 -13.18 2.65 2.32
N PHE A 28 -13.18 1.41 2.84
CA PHE A 28 -14.19 0.93 3.78
C PHE A 28 -14.18 1.69 5.10
N LEU A 29 -13.01 1.99 5.66
CA LEU A 29 -12.87 2.83 6.85
C LEU A 29 -13.42 4.24 6.62
N TYR A 30 -13.20 4.82 5.44
CA TYR A 30 -13.74 6.14 5.08
C TYR A 30 -15.28 6.11 4.99
N PHE A 31 -15.86 5.07 4.39
CA PHE A 31 -17.32 4.89 4.40
C PHE A 31 -17.86 4.76 5.83
N GLY A 32 -17.20 3.98 6.70
CA GLY A 32 -17.56 3.88 8.12
C GLY A 32 -17.46 5.21 8.86
N ALA A 33 -16.51 6.07 8.51
CA ALA A 33 -16.39 7.41 9.06
C ALA A 33 -17.49 8.35 8.56
N VAL A 34 -17.85 8.30 7.27
CA VAL A 34 -18.83 9.20 6.64
C VAL A 34 -20.28 8.88 7.01
N ILE A 35 -20.64 7.60 7.24
CA ILE A 35 -22.01 7.22 7.62
C ILE A 35 -22.33 7.81 9.00
N PRO A 36 -23.24 8.79 9.13
CA PRO A 36 -23.56 9.38 10.43
C PRO A 36 -24.30 8.34 11.28
N THR A 37 -23.69 7.91 12.37
CA THR A 37 -24.37 7.12 13.40
C THR A 37 -24.81 8.08 14.49
N ILE A 38 -26.03 7.89 14.99
CA ILE A 38 -26.74 8.85 15.85
C ILE A 38 -26.06 9.01 17.23
N GLU A 39 -25.07 8.17 17.55
CA GLU A 39 -24.33 8.12 18.82
C GLU A 39 -22.81 8.28 18.66
N LYS A 40 -22.33 9.08 17.70
CA LYS A 40 -20.89 9.31 17.58
C LYS A 40 -20.41 10.23 18.69
N THR A 41 -19.78 9.66 19.72
CA THR A 41 -18.83 10.39 20.57
C THR A 41 -17.79 11.04 19.65
N GLU A 42 -17.55 12.35 19.79
CA GLU A 42 -16.55 13.12 19.02
C GLU A 42 -15.21 12.38 18.87
N PHE A 43 -14.83 11.62 19.90
CA PHE A 43 -13.62 10.79 19.94
C PHE A 43 -13.59 9.67 18.90
N GLY A 44 -14.72 9.01 18.64
CA GLY A 44 -14.82 7.92 17.65
C GLY A 44 -14.67 8.44 16.22
N HIS A 45 -15.18 9.64 15.95
CA HIS A 45 -15.05 10.28 14.64
C HIS A 45 -13.59 10.66 14.35
N VAL A 46 -12.90 11.24 15.33
CA VAL A 46 -11.47 11.60 15.24
C VAL A 46 -10.60 10.36 15.06
N LEU A 47 -10.86 9.28 15.81
CA LEU A 47 -10.10 8.03 15.71
C LEU A 47 -10.24 7.39 14.32
N LEU A 48 -11.46 7.34 13.77
CA LEU A 48 -11.71 6.81 12.44
C LEU A 48 -11.04 7.65 11.34
N MET A 49 -11.05 8.97 11.49
CA MET A 49 -10.42 9.89 10.52
C MET A 49 -8.89 9.85 10.60
N ALA A 50 -8.31 9.73 11.80
CA ALA A 50 -6.87 9.51 11.97
C ALA A 50 -6.44 8.15 11.41
N GLY A 51 -7.25 7.11 11.63
CA GLY A 51 -7.04 5.77 11.09
C GLY A 51 -7.04 5.74 9.56
N THR A 52 -7.99 6.40 8.90
CA THR A 52 -8.01 6.49 7.43
C THR A 52 -6.76 7.17 6.89
N ILE A 53 -6.35 8.31 7.46
CA ILE A 53 -5.12 9.01 7.04
C ILE A 53 -3.89 8.12 7.21
N PHE A 54 -3.78 7.40 8.33
CA PHE A 54 -2.68 6.47 8.57
C PHE A 54 -2.65 5.32 7.54
N PHE A 55 -3.80 4.71 7.26
CA PHE A 55 -3.88 3.64 6.26
C PHE A 55 -3.60 4.13 4.84
N ILE A 56 -4.03 5.34 4.46
CA ILE A 56 -3.73 5.94 3.15
C ILE A 56 -2.23 6.22 3.01
N THR A 57 -1.62 6.82 4.02
CA THR A 57 -0.18 7.13 4.00
C THR A 57 0.65 5.85 3.95
N ALA A 58 0.30 4.84 4.75
CA ALA A 58 0.94 3.51 4.69
C ALA A 58 0.77 2.82 3.32
N ALA A 59 -0.43 2.87 2.72
CA ALA A 59 -0.69 2.32 1.40
C ALA A 59 0.15 3.02 0.31
N THR A 60 0.21 4.36 0.38
CA THR A 60 0.98 5.17 -0.58
C THR A 60 2.47 4.91 -0.46
N ALA A 61 2.99 4.78 0.76
CA ALA A 61 4.39 4.40 1.01
C ALA A 61 4.71 3.00 0.46
N CYS A 62 3.83 2.01 0.67
CA CYS A 62 3.99 0.67 0.10
C CYS A 62 3.99 0.68 -1.43
N LEU A 63 3.08 1.44 -2.07
CA LEU A 63 3.05 1.60 -3.52
C LEU A 63 4.33 2.27 -4.04
N PHE A 64 4.84 3.28 -3.34
CA PHE A 64 6.07 3.96 -3.71
C PHE A 64 7.28 3.03 -3.63
N TYR A 65 7.40 2.26 -2.54
CA TYR A 65 8.45 1.25 -2.38
C TYR A 65 8.37 0.17 -3.46
N ALA A 66 7.16 -0.34 -3.75
CA ALA A 66 6.96 -1.35 -4.79
C ALA A 66 7.36 -0.82 -6.18
N ARG A 67 7.00 0.44 -6.50
CA ARG A 67 7.40 1.10 -7.76
C ARG A 67 8.90 1.31 -7.84
N HIS A 68 9.53 1.75 -6.76
CA HIS A 68 10.97 1.96 -6.71
C HIS A 68 11.74 0.65 -6.90
N CYS A 69 11.27 -0.43 -6.27
CA CYS A 69 11.88 -1.75 -6.41
C CYS A 69 11.71 -2.33 -7.83
N LYS A 70 10.56 -2.08 -8.48
CA LYS A 70 10.35 -2.39 -9.90
C LYS A 70 11.34 -1.67 -10.83
N ARG A 71 11.63 -0.38 -10.58
CA ARG A 71 12.62 0.38 -11.37
C ARG A 71 14.03 -0.18 -11.21
N CYS A 72 14.48 -0.43 -9.97
CA CYS A 72 15.80 -1.01 -9.73
C CYS A 72 15.96 -2.39 -10.38
N LEU A 73 14.91 -3.21 -10.40
CA LEU A 73 14.95 -4.52 -11.09
C LEU A 73 15.09 -4.37 -12.61
N HIS A 74 14.49 -3.34 -13.23
CA HIS A 74 14.59 -3.10 -14.66
C HIS A 74 16.02 -2.71 -15.06
N GLU A 75 16.67 -1.82 -14.31
CA GLU A 75 18.06 -1.42 -14.56
C GLU A 75 19.03 -2.59 -14.44
N ILE A 76 18.85 -3.48 -13.46
CA ILE A 76 19.70 -4.68 -13.29
C ILE A 76 19.47 -5.69 -14.43
N GLU A 77 18.25 -5.77 -14.96
CA GLU A 77 17.90 -6.68 -16.07
C GLU A 77 18.42 -6.15 -17.42
N GLU A 78 18.50 -4.83 -17.60
CA GLU A 78 19.13 -4.19 -18.77
C GLU A 78 20.66 -4.31 -18.74
N ASP A 79 21.31 -4.11 -17.57
CA ASP A 79 22.77 -4.22 -17.41
C ASP A 79 23.28 -5.67 -17.60
N GLN A 80 22.45 -6.68 -17.35
CA GLN A 80 22.79 -8.09 -17.61
C GLN A 80 22.66 -8.54 -19.08
N ASN A 81 22.07 -7.72 -19.94
CA ASN A 81 21.83 -8.02 -21.36
C ASN A 81 22.78 -7.26 -22.31
N VAL A 82 23.79 -6.56 -21.77
CA VAL A 82 24.89 -5.91 -22.50
C VAL A 82 26.17 -6.74 -22.33
#